data_AF-A0A7J9YL93-F1
#
_entry.id   AF-A0A7J9YL93-F1
#
_cell.length_a   1.000
_cell.length_b   1.000
_cell.length_c   1.000
_cell.angle_alpha   90.00
_cell.angle_beta   90.00
_cell.angle_gamma   90.00
#
_symmetry.space_group_name_H-M   'P 1'
#
loop_
_entity.id
_entity.type
_entity.pdbx_description
1 polymer ?
#
loop_
_entity_poly.entity_id
_entity_poly.type
_entity_poly.pdbx_seq_one_letter_code
_entity_poly.pdbx_strand_id
1 'polypeptide(L)' 'MRWTRAKYAGKTGLSMKELRHRFCDQGRRFAHNGAVFTGASSVAVTRYRYRGSNIATPWTRNRQPPRWLTNG' A
#
# COMPACT_ATOMS: atom_id res chain seq x y z
N MET A 1 6.27 19.31 -1.65
CA MET A 1 6.28 18.26 -2.71
C MET A 1 7.64 17.61 -2.98
N ARG A 2 8.70 17.81 -2.18
CA ARG A 2 9.99 17.10 -2.40
C ARG A 2 9.86 15.59 -2.33
N TRP A 3 9.01 15.10 -1.42
CA TRP A 3 8.83 13.68 -1.16
C TRP A 3 8.18 12.95 -2.32
N THR A 4 7.08 13.46 -2.89
CA THR A 4 6.42 12.81 -4.04
C THR A 4 7.35 12.75 -5.26
N ARG A 5 8.12 13.81 -5.50
CA ARG A 5 9.17 13.83 -6.54
C ARG A 5 10.24 12.76 -6.28
N ALA A 6 10.83 12.74 -5.08
CA ALA A 6 11.88 11.76 -4.74
C ALA A 6 11.37 10.31 -4.74
N LYS A 7 10.15 10.08 -4.25
CA LYS A 7 9.56 8.74 -4.14
C LYS A 7 9.27 8.14 -5.51
N TYR A 8 8.76 8.94 -6.45
CA TYR A 8 8.23 8.48 -7.74
C TYR A 8 9.07 8.88 -8.96
N ALA A 9 10.23 9.51 -8.77
CA ALA A 9 11.19 9.83 -9.85
C ALA A 9 11.51 8.57 -10.67
N GLY A 10 11.11 8.57 -11.95
CA GLY A 10 11.35 7.48 -12.90
C GLY A 10 10.56 6.18 -12.67
N LYS A 11 9.62 6.12 -11.72
CA LYS A 11 9.00 4.85 -11.29
C LYS A 11 7.58 4.59 -11.75
N THR A 12 6.83 5.61 -12.16
CA THR A 12 5.37 5.49 -12.32
C THR A 12 4.84 5.78 -13.71
N GLY A 13 5.66 6.30 -14.62
CA GLY A 13 5.21 6.79 -15.93
C GLY A 13 4.26 8.00 -15.86
N LEU A 14 3.85 8.42 -14.65
CA LEU A 14 2.95 9.53 -14.40
C LEU A 14 3.73 10.85 -14.36
N SER A 15 3.17 11.87 -15.00
CA SER A 15 3.64 13.24 -14.90
C SER A 15 3.48 13.78 -13.48
N MET A 16 4.26 14.83 -13.15
CA MET A 16 4.10 15.52 -11.87
C MET A 16 2.71 16.15 -11.66
N LYS A 17 1.98 16.44 -12.74
CA LYS A 17 0.61 16.94 -12.68
C LYS A 17 -0.35 15.84 -12.20
N GLU A 18 -0.20 14.63 -12.74
CA GLU A 18 -1.02 13.47 -12.35
C GLU A 18 -0.70 13.00 -10.92
N LEU A 19 0.57 13.01 -10.54
CA LEU A 19 0.98 12.72 -9.15
C LEU A 19 0.37 13.72 -8.16
N ARG A 20 0.33 15.00 -8.52
CA ARG A 20 -0.38 16.00 -7.72
C ARG A 20 -1.88 15.73 -7.64
N HIS A 21 -2.51 15.37 -8.75
CA HIS A 21 -3.94 15.09 -8.78
C HIS A 21 -4.33 13.88 -7.92
N ARG A 22 -3.45 12.86 -7.83
CA ARG A 22 -3.70 11.68 -7.00
C ARG A 22 -3.54 11.92 -5.50
N PHE A 23 -2.56 12.73 -5.12
CA PHE A 23 -2.14 12.85 -3.72
C PHE A 23 -2.45 14.20 -3.09
N CYS A 24 -2.90 15.18 -3.86
CA CYS A 24 -3.25 16.50 -3.37
C CYS A 24 -4.65 16.91 -3.80
N ASP A 25 -5.37 17.60 -2.91
CA ASP A 25 -6.54 18.38 -3.31
C ASP A 25 -6.11 19.66 -4.06
N GLN A 26 -7.09 20.38 -4.60
CA GLN A 26 -6.97 21.62 -5.39
C GLN A 26 -6.12 22.74 -4.77
N GLY A 27 -5.58 22.60 -3.54
CA GLY A 27 -4.94 23.68 -2.80
C GLY A 27 -3.61 23.37 -2.10
N ARG A 28 -2.86 22.32 -2.47
CA ARG A 28 -1.59 21.88 -1.81
C ARG A 28 -1.77 21.08 -0.52
N ARG A 29 -2.99 20.66 -0.16
CA ARG A 29 -3.23 19.73 0.95
C ARG A 29 -3.04 18.30 0.46
N PHE A 30 -2.45 17.43 1.28
CA PHE A 30 -2.39 16.01 0.94
C PHE A 30 -3.79 15.42 1.11
N ALA A 31 -4.33 14.80 0.06
CA ALA A 31 -5.62 14.15 0.10
C ALA A 31 -5.61 12.91 -0.80
N HIS A 32 -6.26 11.84 -0.36
CA HIS A 32 -6.38 10.61 -1.14
C HIS A 32 -7.73 9.94 -0.87
N ASN A 33 -8.46 9.56 -1.92
CA ASN A 33 -9.79 8.95 -1.83
C ASN A 33 -10.78 9.72 -0.94
N GLY A 34 -10.81 11.05 -1.06
CA GLY A 34 -11.73 11.91 -0.28
C GLY A 34 -11.30 12.20 1.15
N ALA A 35 -10.24 11.55 1.67
CA ALA A 35 -9.68 11.86 2.97
C ALA A 35 -8.57 12.92 2.84
N VAL A 36 -8.71 14.03 3.56
CA VAL A 36 -7.69 15.08 3.64
C VAL A 36 -6.79 14.81 4.85
N PHE A 37 -5.48 14.67 4.62
CA PHE A 37 -4.51 14.47 5.68
C PHE A 37 -4.14 15.81 6.31
N THR A 38 -4.72 16.11 7.48
CA THR A 38 -4.46 17.33 8.25
C THR A 38 -3.51 17.03 9.42
N GLY A 39 -2.22 16.92 9.11
CA GLY A 39 -1.17 16.77 10.12
C GLY A 39 -0.17 15.67 9.80
N ALA A 40 0.98 15.70 10.49
CA ALA A 40 1.91 14.59 10.48
C ALA A 40 1.48 13.58 11.55
N SER A 41 0.89 12.45 11.16
CA SER A 41 0.74 11.32 12.08
C SER A 41 2.01 10.46 12.03
N SER A 42 2.66 10.29 13.17
CA SER A 42 3.75 9.33 13.32
C SER A 42 3.15 7.97 13.67
N VAL A 43 3.00 7.09 12.69
CA VAL A 43 2.74 5.67 12.97
C VAL A 43 4.07 5.02 13.30
N ALA A 44 4.18 4.40 14.47
CA ALA A 44 5.34 3.60 14.82
C ALA A 44 5.49 2.46 13.81
N VAL A 45 6.52 2.51 12.97
CA VAL A 45 6.82 1.45 12.00
C VAL A 45 7.67 0.40 12.70
N THR A 46 7.03 -0.63 13.24
CA THR A 46 7.74 -1.83 13.71
C THR A 46 8.25 -2.59 12.48
N ARG A 47 9.52 -2.39 12.13
CA ARG A 47 10.18 -3.13 11.05
C ARG A 47 10.47 -4.55 11.53
N TYR A 48 9.57 -5.47 11.20
CA TYR A 48 9.83 -6.89 11.41
C TYR A 48 10.95 -7.36 10.46
N ARG A 49 12.07 -7.81 11.01
CA ARG A 49 13.15 -8.42 10.23
C ARG A 49 12.91 -9.92 10.15
N TYR A 50 12.17 -10.33 9.12
CA TYR A 50 11.97 -11.74 8.83
C TYR A 50 13.30 -12.37 8.36
N ARG A 51 13.71 -13.47 9.01
CA ARG A 51 14.82 -14.33 8.59
C ARG A 51 14.31 -15.73 8.32
N GLY A 52 13.53 -15.84 7.27
CA GLY A 52 13.18 -17.12 6.66
C GLY A 52 13.05 -16.92 5.16
N SER A 53 13.11 -18.01 4.42
CA SER A 53 12.90 -18.01 2.97
C SER A 53 11.42 -17.99 2.58
N ASN A 54 10.49 -18.09 3.54
CA ASN A 54 9.08 -18.33 3.28
C ASN A 54 8.15 -17.38 4.08
N ILE A 55 7.94 -16.17 3.56
CA ILE A 55 6.96 -15.24 4.14
C ILE A 55 5.57 -15.83 3.94
N ALA A 56 4.93 -16.27 5.02
CA ALA A 56 3.55 -16.73 4.96
C ALA A 56 2.67 -15.58 4.45
N THR A 57 2.07 -15.76 3.27
CA THR A 57 1.04 -14.84 2.77
C THR A 57 -0.15 -14.83 3.71
N PRO A 58 -0.71 -13.66 4.04
CA PRO A 58 -1.77 -13.52 5.04
C PRO A 58 -3.10 -14.15 4.62
N TRP A 59 -3.26 -14.55 3.37
CA TRP A 59 -4.35 -15.43 2.95
C TRP A 59 -3.90 -16.89 3.02
N THR A 60 -4.46 -17.63 3.98
CA THR A 60 -4.45 -19.08 3.93
C THR A 60 -5.37 -19.50 2.78
N ARG A 61 -4.82 -19.93 1.64
CA ARG A 61 -5.63 -20.71 0.68
C ARG A 61 -6.00 -21.99 1.43
N ASN A 62 -7.20 -22.04 2.00
CA ASN A 62 -7.76 -23.25 2.58
C ASN A 62 -7.58 -24.39 1.57
N ARG A 63 -6.54 -25.20 1.75
CA ARG A 63 -6.38 -26.50 1.06
C ARG A 63 -7.21 -27.53 1.81
N GLN A 64 -8.46 -27.19 2.12
CA GLN A 64 -9.42 -28.20 2.52
C GLN A 64 -10.02 -28.72 1.22
N PRO A 65 -9.79 -29.99 0.85
CA PRO A 65 -10.59 -30.58 -0.20
C PRO A 65 -12.07 -30.48 0.20
N PRO A 66 -12.98 -30.22 -0.75
CA PRO A 66 -14.40 -30.21 -0.45
C PRO A 66 -14.79 -31.51 0.27
N ARG A 67 -15.62 -31.39 1.31
CA ARG A 67 -16.04 -32.46 2.23
C ARG A 67 -16.74 -33.66 1.56
N TRP A 68 -16.96 -33.61 0.25
CA TRP A 68 -17.52 -34.67 -0.57
C TRP A 68 -16.49 -35.70 -1.05
N LEU A 69 -15.19 -35.50 -0.79
CA LEU A 69 -14.11 -36.41 -1.16
C LEU A 69 -13.75 -37.46 -0.07
N THR A 70 -14.46 -37.51 1.06
CA THR A 70 -14.15 -38.42 2.19
C THR A 70 -15.16 -39.54 2.42
N ASN A 71 -16.01 -39.89 1.44
CA ASN A 71 -16.79 -41.13 1.52
C ASN A 71 -16.79 -41.82 0.16
N GLY A 72 -16.13 -42.98 0.12
CA GLY A 72 -15.97 -43.89 -1.01
C GLY A 72 -14.98 -44.98 -0.60
#